data_AF-A0A9X1PEJ3-F1
#
_entry.id   AF-A0A9X1PEJ3-F1
#
_cell.length_a   1.000
_cell.length_b   1.000
_cell.length_c   1.000
_cell.angle_alpha   90.00
_cell.angle_beta   90.00
_cell.angle_gamma   90.00
#
_symmetry.space_group_name_H-M   'P 1'
#
loop_
_entity.id
_entity.type
_entity.pdbx_description
1 polymer ?
#
loop_
_entity_poly.entity_id
_entity_poly.type
_entity_poly.pdbx_seq_one_letter_code
_entity_poly.pdbx_strand_id
1 'polypeptide(L)' 'MKIFSIEELEAYFKDFETPTGPVKANKFSTIVDPKAFVEADLYILNNNPCHKSVNSCRLRLIEFKEWLEACK' A
#
# COMPACT_ATOMS: atom_id res chain seq x y z
N MET A 1 19.81 -6.87 -1.36
CA MET A 1 18.58 -6.23 -0.87
C MET A 1 18.43 -6.61 0.59
N LYS A 2 18.48 -5.66 1.53
CA LYS A 2 18.34 -5.97 2.96
C LYS A 2 16.87 -6.31 3.23
N ILE A 3 16.62 -7.44 3.86
CA ILE A 3 15.28 -7.79 4.38
C ILE A 3 15.28 -7.31 5.83
N PHE A 4 14.36 -6.42 6.17
CA PHE A 4 14.22 -5.95 7.55
C PHE A 4 13.54 -7.01 8.40
N SER A 5 13.98 -7.18 9.65
CA SER A 5 13.24 -7.99 10.63
C SER A 5 11.95 -7.29 11.05
N ILE A 6 11.05 -8.02 11.72
CA ILE A 6 9.81 -7.44 12.25
C ILE A 6 10.15 -6.35 13.27
N GLU A 7 11.11 -6.58 14.16
CA GLU A 7 11.52 -5.60 15.17
C GLU A 7 12.13 -4.34 14.53
N GLU A 8 12.90 -4.49 13.44
CA GLU A 8 13.44 -3.35 12.70
C GLU A 8 12.32 -2.51 12.05
N LEU A 9 11.26 -3.15 11.56
CA LEU A 9 10.10 -2.47 10.99
C LEU A 9 9.28 -1.74 12.06
N GLU A 10 9.00 -2.40 13.19
CA GLU A 10 8.29 -1.77 14.31
C GLU A 10 9.04 -0.56 14.85
N ALA A 11 10.37 -0.68 15.05
CA ALA A 11 11.21 0.42 15.47
C ALA A 11 11.23 1.57 14.46
N TYR A 12 11.25 1.25 13.16
CA TYR A 12 11.23 2.24 12.09
C TYR A 12 9.94 3.07 12.07
N PHE A 13 8.79 2.43 12.33
CA PHE A 13 7.49 3.10 12.30
C PHE A 13 7.01 3.64 13.65
N LYS A 14 7.73 3.35 14.75
CA LYS A 14 7.33 3.72 16.12
C LYS A 14 7.01 5.20 16.30
N ASP A 15 7.82 6.07 15.68
CA ASP A 15 7.71 7.53 15.83
C ASP A 15 6.94 8.18 14.66
N PHE A 16 6.43 7.39 13.71
CA PHE A 16 5.64 7.91 12.60
C PHE A 16 4.18 8.08 13.01
N GLU A 17 3.73 9.34 13.04
CA GLU A 17 2.31 9.63 13.15
C GLU A 17 1.60 9.17 11.89
N THR A 18 0.59 8.31 12.07
CA THR A 18 -0.24 7.86 10.97
C THR A 18 -1.12 9.01 10.49
N PRO A 19 -1.21 9.28 9.18
CA PRO A 19 -2.09 10.32 8.68
C PRO A 19 -3.54 10.04 9.08
N THR A 20 -4.20 11.00 9.73
CA THR A 20 -5.61 10.89 10.14
C THR A 20 -6.58 11.43 9.07
N GLY A 21 -6.04 11.99 7.99
CA GLY A 21 -6.81 12.58 6.91
C GLY A 21 -6.27 12.17 5.54
N PRO A 22 -6.81 12.79 4.47
CA PRO A 22 -6.44 12.44 3.10
C PRO A 22 -4.93 12.59 2.86
N VAL A 23 -4.31 11.57 2.26
CA VAL A 23 -2.86 11.54 2.00
C VAL A 23 -2.61 11.97 0.56
N LYS A 24 -1.84 13.03 0.37
CA LYS A 24 -1.44 13.46 -0.97
C LYS A 24 -0.38 12.51 -1.53
N ALA A 25 -0.77 11.65 -2.47
CA ALA A 25 0.14 10.67 -3.07
C ALA A 25 1.09 11.30 -4.09
N ASN A 26 0.62 12.29 -4.85
CA ASN A 26 1.45 13.08 -5.77
C ASN A 26 0.82 14.46 -6.05
N LYS A 27 1.32 15.20 -7.05
CA LYS A 27 0.78 16.54 -7.40
C LYS A 27 -0.67 16.51 -7.88
N PHE A 28 -1.16 15.36 -8.34
CA PHE A 28 -2.43 15.18 -9.03
C PHE A 28 -3.44 14.34 -8.23
N SER A 29 -2.98 13.47 -7.33
CA SER A 29 -3.85 12.55 -6.59
C SER A 29 -3.73 12.68 -5.08
N THR A 30 -4.87 12.48 -4.41
CA THR A 30 -5.02 12.43 -2.96
C THR A 30 -5.81 11.18 -2.61
N ILE A 31 -5.28 10.38 -1.69
CA ILE A 31 -5.88 9.18 -1.14
C ILE A 31 -6.82 9.60 -0.01
N VAL A 32 -8.13 9.54 -0.24
CA VAL A 32 -9.15 9.90 0.75
C VAL A 32 -9.67 8.65 1.48
N ASP A 33 -9.79 7.54 0.76
CA ASP A 33 -10.19 6.24 1.30
C ASP A 33 -9.12 5.20 0.92
N PRO A 34 -8.39 4.65 1.90
CA PRO A 34 -7.40 3.61 1.67
C PRO A 34 -7.96 2.37 0.96
N LYS A 35 -9.22 1.98 1.22
CA LYS A 35 -9.84 0.81 0.58
C LYS A 35 -10.11 1.08 -0.89
N ALA A 36 -10.75 2.22 -1.20
CA ALA A 36 -11.00 2.62 -2.58
C ALA A 36 -9.70 2.80 -3.38
N PHE A 37 -8.65 3.32 -2.76
CA PHE A 37 -7.33 3.43 -3.39
C PHE A 37 -6.74 2.06 -3.77
N VAL A 38 -6.72 1.11 -2.83
CA VAL A 38 -6.17 -0.24 -3.07
C VAL A 38 -6.94 -0.96 -4.18
N GLU A 39 -8.27 -0.85 -4.20
CA GLU A 39 -9.09 -1.47 -5.24
C GLU A 39 -8.83 -0.88 -6.63
N ALA A 40 -8.73 0.45 -6.73
CA ALA A 40 -8.44 1.13 -7.99
C ALA A 40 -7.06 0.76 -8.54
N ASP A 41 -6.04 0.75 -7.69
CA ASP A 41 -4.67 0.41 -8.09
C ASP A 41 -4.56 -1.07 -8.49
N LEU A 42 -5.20 -1.99 -7.77
CA LEU A 42 -5.25 -3.41 -8.15
C LEU A 42 -5.95 -3.60 -9.51
N TYR A 43 -7.03 -2.86 -9.77
CA TYR A 43 -7.71 -2.89 -11.07
C TYR A 43 -6.76 -2.45 -12.20
N ILE A 44 -6.03 -1.36 -12.02
CA ILE A 44 -5.08 -0.86 -13.03
C ILE A 44 -3.97 -1.89 -13.29
N LEU A 45 -3.39 -2.46 -12.23
CA LEU A 45 -2.29 -3.42 -12.34
C LEU A 45 -2.73 -4.74 -12.99
N ASN A 46 -3.95 -5.20 -12.71
CA ASN A 46 -4.49 -6.43 -13.32
C ASN A 46 -4.80 -6.27 -14.82
N ASN A 47 -5.12 -5.06 -15.26
CA ASN A 47 -5.40 -4.76 -16.66
C ASN A 47 -4.14 -4.34 -17.46
N ASN A 48 -2.97 -4.19 -16.82
CA ASN A 48 -1.70 -3.85 -17.47
C ASN A 48 -0.58 -4.87 -17.12
N PRO A 49 -0.61 -6.09 -17.68
CA PRO A 49 0.30 -7.18 -17.30
C PRO A 49 1.75 -7.05 -17.81
N CYS A 50 2.12 -5.96 -18.49
CA CYS A 50 3.35 -5.91 -19.32
C CYS A 50 4.69 -5.68 -18.58
N HIS A 51 4.74 -5.59 -17.24
CA HIS A 51 6.02 -5.31 -16.55
C HIS A 51 6.27 -6.20 -15.34
N LYS A 52 7.45 -6.82 -15.23
CA LYS A 52 7.85 -7.64 -14.07
C LYS A 52 7.78 -6.88 -12.72
N SER A 53 7.91 -5.54 -12.73
CA SER A 53 7.73 -4.68 -11.56
C SER A 53 6.27 -4.55 -11.09
N VAL A 54 5.29 -4.87 -11.95
CA VAL A 54 3.86 -4.88 -11.62
C VAL A 54 3.53 -5.99 -10.62
N ASN A 55 4.28 -7.10 -10.64
CA ASN A 55 4.00 -8.25 -9.78
C ASN A 55 4.26 -7.98 -8.29
N SER A 56 5.36 -7.31 -7.93
CA SER A 56 5.66 -7.02 -6.53
C SER A 56 4.70 -5.99 -5.95
N CYS A 57 4.41 -4.91 -6.69
CA CYS A 57 3.40 -3.92 -6.30
C CYS A 57 2.02 -4.56 -6.14
N ARG A 58 1.62 -5.44 -7.07
CA ARG A 58 0.34 -6.15 -6.99
C ARG A 58 0.25 -7.04 -5.76
N LEU A 59 1.29 -7.84 -5.48
CA LEU A 59 1.32 -8.71 -4.30
C LEU A 59 1.19 -7.91 -3.01
N ARG A 60 1.92 -6.80 -2.88
CA ARG A 60 1.84 -5.93 -1.70
C ARG A 60 0.46 -5.30 -1.52
N LEU A 61 -0.21 -4.91 -2.61
CA LEU A 61 -1.56 -4.37 -2.55
C LEU A 61 -2.59 -5.44 -2.17
N ILE A 62 -2.39 -6.70 -2.57
CA ILE A 62 -3.23 -7.83 -2.11
C ILE A 62 -3.05 -8.05 -0.61
N GLU A 63 -1.81 -8.16 -0.12
CA GLU A 63 -1.51 -8.30 1.31
C GLU A 63 -2.14 -7.17 2.13
N PHE A 64 -2.04 -5.93 1.63
CA PHE A 64 -2.61 -4.77 2.31
C PHE A 64 -4.15 -4.77 2.29
N LYS A 65 -4.77 -5.24 1.21
CA LYS A 65 -6.23 -5.42 1.14
C LYS A 65 -6.71 -6.42 2.19
N GLU A 66 -6.05 -7.57 2.30
CA GLU A 66 -6.37 -8.60 3.30
C GLU A 66 -6.26 -8.07 4.73
N TRP A 67 -5.22 -7.28 5.00
CA TRP A 67 -5.06 -6.61 6.30
C TRP A 67 -6.19 -5.60 6.59
N LEU A 68 -6.55 -4.75 5.63
CA LEU A 68 -7.66 -3.79 5.76
C LEU A 68 -9.03 -4.46 5.99
N GLU A 69 -9.20 -5.68 5.51
CA GLU A 69 -10.41 -6.47 5.71
C GLU A 69 -10.43 -7.17 7.08
N ALA A 70 -9.27 -7.58 7.59
CA ALA A 70 -9.12 -8.21 8.91
C ALA A 70 -9.27 -7.22 10.07
N CYS A 71 -8.97 -5.94 9.88
CA CYS A 71 -9.13 -4.88 10.88
C CYS A 71 -10.57 -4.33 11.00
N LYS A 72 -11.57 -5.08 10.52
CA LYS A 72 -13.00 -4.73 10.66
C LYS A 72 -13.55 -5.06 12.05
#